data_AF-A0AAJ0BTS5-F1
#
_entry.id   AF-A0AAJ0BTS5-F1
#
_cell.length_a   1.000
_cell.length_b   1.000
_cell.length_c   1.000
_cell.angle_alpha   90.00
_cell.angle_beta   90.00
_cell.angle_gamma   90.00
#
_symmetry.space_group_name_H-M   'P 1'
#
loop_
_entity.id
_entity.type
_entity.pdbx_description
1 polymer ?
#
loop_
_entity_poly.entity_id
_entity_poly.type
_entity_poly.pdbx_seq_one_letter_code
_entity_poly.pdbx_strand_id
1 'polypeptide(L)'
;MDSAAGSPQVGTSTVTTASKAETITSQSSGSLSPPTFLHDLQSRIDIAVRESTHAETLHAYDIGVMATLESMKKYWAHRSNNLHISVSEKRIFRRETERLDMLLAEAREETQKSDKALEAKLRAVERLRRGLGEEIRCGFRRRNSK
;
A
#
# COMPACT_ATOMS: atom_id res chain seq x y z
N MET A 1 10.20 49.37 22.00
CA MET A 1 10.93 49.20 20.72
C MET A 1 9.94 49.56 19.63
N ASP A 2 9.96 50.83 19.24
CA ASP A 2 9.27 51.37 18.08
C ASP A 2 10.10 51.09 16.83
N SER A 3 9.43 50.81 15.70
CA SER A 3 9.67 51.41 14.38
C SER A 3 9.01 50.58 13.28
N ALA A 4 7.88 51.09 12.79
CA ALA A 4 7.35 50.83 11.46
C ALA A 4 7.83 51.94 10.50
N ALA A 5 8.24 51.57 9.28
CA ALA A 5 8.33 52.40 8.07
C ALA A 5 8.80 51.45 6.94
N GLY A 6 8.26 51.39 5.72
CA GLY A 6 7.59 52.40 4.91
C GLY A 6 8.29 52.39 3.54
N SER A 7 7.61 51.91 2.50
CA SER A 7 8.11 51.85 1.11
C SER A 7 8.28 53.24 0.48
N PRO A 8 9.07 53.34 -0.60
CA PRO A 8 8.65 54.20 -1.71
C PRO A 8 8.82 53.59 -3.12
N GLN A 9 7.90 53.99 -4.00
CA GLN A 9 7.81 53.82 -5.46
C GLN A 9 8.87 54.62 -6.23
N VAL A 10 9.35 54.07 -7.35
CA VAL A 10 9.88 54.75 -8.56
C VAL A 10 9.76 53.72 -9.70
N GLY A 11 9.31 53.94 -10.94
CA GLY A 11 8.85 55.07 -11.72
C GLY A 11 8.57 54.50 -13.13
N THR A 12 7.55 55.01 -13.83
CA THR A 12 7.16 54.60 -15.18
C THR A 12 8.13 55.10 -16.26
N SER A 13 8.28 54.36 -17.36
CA SER A 13 8.70 54.92 -18.64
C SER A 13 8.15 54.07 -19.79
N THR A 14 7.39 54.74 -20.66
CA THR A 14 6.84 54.20 -21.91
C THR A 14 7.56 54.90 -23.05
N VAL A 15 8.15 54.16 -24.01
CA VAL A 15 8.38 54.65 -25.39
C VAL A 15 8.26 53.47 -26.35
N THR A 16 7.43 53.66 -27.38
CA THR A 16 7.14 52.76 -28.50
C THR A 16 8.20 52.88 -29.61
N THR A 17 8.52 51.79 -30.33
CA THR A 17 8.84 51.83 -31.77
C THR A 17 8.62 50.45 -32.40
N ALA A 18 7.99 50.45 -33.58
CA ALA A 18 7.68 49.28 -34.39
C ALA A 18 8.88 48.86 -35.26
N SER A 19 8.97 47.57 -35.64
CA SER A 19 9.12 47.09 -37.03
C SER A 19 9.77 45.69 -37.14
N LYS A 20 8.93 44.72 -37.56
CA LYS A 20 9.15 43.70 -38.61
C LYS A 20 10.34 42.72 -38.54
N ALA A 21 9.95 41.46 -38.27
CA ALA A 21 10.34 40.18 -38.89
C ALA A 21 11.81 39.76 -39.02
N GLU A 22 12.15 38.62 -38.41
CA GLU A 22 12.88 37.48 -39.04
C GLU A 22 12.83 36.27 -38.08
N THR A 23 12.06 35.24 -38.44
CA THR A 23 12.52 33.91 -38.89
C THR A 23 13.02 32.98 -37.77
N ILE A 24 12.06 32.19 -37.26
CA ILE A 24 12.09 30.76 -36.92
C ILE A 24 13.45 30.17 -36.49
N THR A 25 13.54 29.80 -35.20
CA THR A 25 13.98 28.45 -34.83
C THR A 25 13.27 28.00 -33.56
N SER A 26 11.99 27.63 -33.69
CA SER A 26 11.34 26.81 -32.67
C SER A 26 11.93 25.41 -32.77
N GLN A 27 13.09 25.18 -32.16
CA GLN A 27 13.47 23.84 -31.73
C GLN A 27 12.55 23.48 -30.56
N SER A 28 11.35 23.04 -30.93
CA SER A 28 10.54 22.15 -30.11
C SER A 28 11.39 20.90 -29.88
N SER A 29 12.19 20.93 -28.83
CA SER A 29 12.61 19.72 -28.14
C SER A 29 11.33 19.11 -27.60
N GLY A 30 10.69 18.31 -28.45
CA GLY A 30 9.59 17.42 -28.11
C GLY A 30 10.09 16.38 -27.11
N SER A 31 10.36 16.83 -25.89
CA SER A 31 10.39 16.02 -24.70
C SER A 31 8.98 15.45 -24.57
N LEU A 32 8.77 14.28 -25.17
CA LEU A 32 7.68 13.38 -24.86
C LEU A 32 7.88 12.92 -23.42
N SER A 33 7.65 13.81 -22.46
CA SER A 33 7.36 13.38 -21.11
C SER A 33 6.15 12.44 -21.24
N PRO A 34 6.19 11.24 -20.64
CA PRO A 34 4.99 10.43 -20.52
C PRO A 34 3.89 11.37 -20.00
N PRO A 35 2.65 11.34 -20.54
CA PRO A 35 1.58 12.15 -20.00
C PRO A 35 1.59 11.95 -18.48
N THR A 36 1.72 13.02 -17.73
CA THR A 36 1.93 13.03 -16.26
C THR A 36 1.00 12.07 -15.53
N PHE A 37 -0.18 11.84 -16.09
CA PHE A 37 -1.14 10.82 -15.72
C PHE A 37 -0.61 9.37 -15.70
N LEU A 38 0.11 8.90 -16.74
CA LEU A 38 0.66 7.54 -16.76
C LEU A 38 1.72 7.35 -15.69
N HIS A 39 2.53 8.38 -15.43
CA HIS A 39 3.53 8.36 -14.36
C HIS A 39 2.86 8.34 -12.97
N ASP A 40 1.81 9.15 -12.76
CA ASP A 40 1.02 9.12 -11.53
C ASP A 40 0.37 7.74 -11.30
N LEU A 41 -0.24 7.17 -12.34
CA LEU A 41 -0.88 5.86 -12.26
C LEU A 41 0.12 4.74 -11.98
N GLN A 42 1.29 4.78 -12.59
CA GLN A 42 2.38 3.84 -12.30
C GLN A 42 2.84 3.97 -10.84
N SER A 43 3.06 5.20 -10.35
CA SER A 43 3.42 5.45 -8.96
C SER A 43 2.38 4.87 -7.98
N ARG A 44 1.09 5.04 -8.28
CA ARG A 44 0.00 4.47 -7.47
C ARG A 44 -0.01 2.93 -7.50
N ILE A 45 0.30 2.30 -8.63
CA ILE A 45 0.46 0.86 -8.72
C ILE A 45 1.61 0.40 -7.83
N ASP A 46 2.76 1.08 -7.88
CA ASP A 46 3.93 0.70 -7.10
C ASP A 46 3.66 0.81 -5.60
N ILE A 47 2.95 1.87 -5.16
CA ILE A 47 2.49 2.01 -3.78
C ILE A 47 1.54 0.85 -3.40
N ALA A 48 0.53 0.58 -4.22
CA ALA A 48 -0.45 -0.47 -3.93
C ALA A 48 0.19 -1.87 -3.88
N VAL A 49 1.19 -2.15 -4.73
CA VAL A 49 1.96 -3.39 -4.70
C VAL A 49 2.74 -3.52 -3.39
N ARG A 50 3.44 -2.47 -2.96
CA ARG A 50 4.16 -2.48 -1.67
C ARG A 50 3.22 -2.71 -0.49
N GLU A 51 2.07 -2.03 -0.48
CA GLU A 51 1.05 -2.25 0.55
C GLU A 51 0.51 -3.69 0.54
N SER A 52 0.32 -4.28 -0.64
CA SER A 52 -0.08 -5.69 -0.77
C SER A 52 0.97 -6.63 -0.20
N THR A 53 2.24 -6.47 -0.57
CA THR A 53 3.34 -7.30 -0.03
C THR A 53 3.46 -7.18 1.49
N HIS A 54 3.25 -5.99 2.04
CA HIS A 54 3.22 -5.80 3.48
C HIS A 54 2.05 -6.55 4.13
N ALA A 55 0.85 -6.46 3.55
CA ALA A 55 -0.33 -7.21 4.01
C ALA A 55 -0.13 -8.73 3.91
N GLU A 56 0.48 -9.24 2.85
CA GLU A 56 0.84 -10.65 2.68
C GLU A 56 1.77 -11.13 3.79
N THR A 57 2.76 -10.31 4.14
CA THR A 57 3.73 -10.63 5.21
C THR A 57 3.03 -10.73 6.56
N LEU A 58 2.12 -9.79 6.87
CA LEU A 58 1.34 -9.82 8.12
C LEU A 58 0.41 -11.04 8.16
N HIS A 59 -0.31 -11.32 7.07
CA HIS A 59 -1.18 -12.48 7.00
C HIS A 59 -0.42 -13.82 7.15
N ALA A 60 0.76 -13.93 6.54
CA ALA A 60 1.64 -15.09 6.71
C ALA A 60 2.13 -15.25 8.16
N TYR A 61 2.41 -14.13 8.85
CA TYR A 61 2.74 -14.15 10.27
C TYR A 61 1.59 -14.67 11.13
N ASP A 62 0.35 -14.22 10.88
CA ASP A 62 -0.83 -14.68 11.61
C ASP A 62 -1.05 -16.20 11.44
N ILE A 63 -0.90 -16.71 10.21
CA ILE A 63 -0.94 -18.16 9.92
C ILE A 63 0.13 -18.90 10.73
N GLY A 64 1.36 -18.37 10.80
CA GLY A 64 2.44 -18.96 11.57
C GLY A 64 2.16 -19.01 13.08
N VAL A 65 1.57 -17.94 13.63
CA VAL A 65 1.14 -17.88 15.03
C VAL A 65 0.07 -18.94 15.29
N MET A 66 -0.96 -19.02 14.44
CA MET A 66 -2.01 -20.04 14.54
C MET A 66 -1.42 -21.46 14.53
N ALA A 67 -0.55 -21.78 13.57
CA ALA A 67 0.07 -23.10 13.46
C ALA A 67 0.88 -23.46 14.72
N THR A 68 1.56 -22.48 15.31
CA THR A 68 2.31 -22.64 16.56
C THR A 68 1.37 -22.92 17.73
N LEU A 69 0.29 -22.14 17.88
CA LEU A 69 -0.71 -22.33 18.93
C LEU A 69 -1.38 -23.71 18.84
N GLU A 70 -1.76 -24.16 17.64
CA GLU A 70 -2.33 -25.49 17.43
C GLU A 70 -1.35 -26.61 17.81
N SER A 71 -0.08 -26.45 17.46
CA SER A 71 0.97 -27.40 17.80
C SER A 71 1.20 -27.48 19.31
N MET A 72 1.28 -26.33 19.98
CA MET A 72 1.37 -26.26 21.44
C MET A 72 0.14 -26.91 22.08
N LYS A 73 -1.07 -26.58 21.64
CA LYS A 73 -2.31 -27.16 22.19
C LYS A 73 -2.30 -28.69 22.11
N LYS A 74 -1.94 -29.25 20.95
CA LYS A 74 -1.83 -30.71 20.76
C LYS A 74 -0.81 -31.32 21.73
N TYR A 75 0.31 -30.65 21.95
CA TYR A 75 1.35 -31.09 22.88
C TYR A 75 0.86 -31.13 24.34
N TRP A 76 0.22 -30.06 24.81
CA TRP A 76 -0.32 -30.00 26.18
C TRP A 76 -1.47 -31.01 26.38
N ALA A 77 -2.36 -31.13 25.40
CA ALA A 77 -3.43 -32.12 25.43
C ALA A 77 -2.88 -33.54 25.51
N HIS A 78 -1.87 -33.88 24.69
CA HIS A 78 -1.19 -35.17 24.75
C HIS A 78 -0.59 -35.42 26.14
N ARG A 79 0.17 -34.46 26.68
CA ARG A 79 0.76 -34.60 28.02
C ARG A 79 -0.29 -34.82 29.11
N SER A 80 -1.45 -34.17 29.02
CA SER A 80 -2.54 -34.30 30.01
C SER A 80 -3.09 -35.72 30.15
N ASN A 81 -2.97 -36.53 29.09
CA ASN A 81 -3.42 -37.93 29.07
C ASN A 81 -2.38 -38.93 29.62
N ASN A 82 -1.16 -38.48 29.94
CA ASN A 82 -0.13 -39.37 30.48
C ASN A 82 -0.53 -39.91 31.86
N LEU A 83 -0.30 -41.21 32.08
CA LEU A 83 -0.67 -41.89 33.33
C LEU A 83 0.28 -41.54 34.49
N HIS A 84 1.52 -41.16 34.19
CA HIS A 84 2.59 -40.93 35.17
C HIS A 84 2.68 -39.48 35.72
N ILE A 85 1.80 -38.58 35.30
CA ILE A 85 1.77 -37.20 35.79
C ILE A 85 0.80 -37.05 36.96
N SER A 86 1.16 -36.20 37.91
CA SER A 86 0.37 -35.93 39.11
C SER A 86 -0.97 -35.27 38.78
N VAL A 87 -1.92 -35.33 39.73
CA VAL A 87 -3.24 -34.69 39.58
C VAL A 87 -3.12 -33.17 39.44
N SER A 88 -2.16 -32.55 40.13
CA SER A 88 -1.87 -31.12 40.01
C SER A 88 -1.34 -30.77 38.62
N GLU A 89 -0.41 -31.54 38.06
CA GLU A 89 0.09 -31.35 36.70
C GLU A 89 -1.01 -31.51 35.66
N LYS A 90 -1.86 -32.54 35.79
CA LYS A 90 -3.03 -32.71 34.91
C LYS A 90 -3.94 -31.48 34.89
N ARG A 91 -4.16 -30.87 36.06
CA ARG A 91 -4.97 -29.64 36.17
C ARG A 91 -4.29 -28.45 35.47
N ILE A 92 -2.97 -28.32 35.61
CA ILE A 92 -2.20 -27.27 34.92
C ILE A 92 -2.30 -27.44 33.41
N PHE A 93 -2.07 -28.66 32.89
CA PHE A 93 -2.10 -28.93 31.45
C PHE A 93 -3.49 -28.70 30.85
N ARG A 94 -4.56 -29.05 31.58
CA ARG A 94 -5.92 -28.76 31.17
C ARG A 94 -6.19 -27.26 31.06
N ARG A 95 -5.84 -26.49 32.10
CA ARG A 95 -5.99 -25.02 32.08
C ARG A 95 -5.21 -24.37 30.95
N GLU A 96 -3.99 -24.86 30.69
CA GLU A 96 -3.17 -24.34 29.60
C GLU A 96 -3.76 -24.69 28.22
N THR A 97 -4.36 -25.88 28.08
CA THR A 97 -5.08 -26.26 26.86
C THR A 97 -6.29 -25.35 26.62
N GLU A 98 -7.08 -25.07 27.67
CA GLU A 98 -8.22 -24.15 27.62
C GLU A 98 -7.77 -22.71 27.28
N ARG A 99 -6.65 -22.25 27.86
CA ARG A 99 -6.05 -20.95 27.55
C ARG A 99 -5.63 -20.86 26.08
N LEU A 100 -4.98 -21.90 25.56
CA LEU A 100 -4.57 -21.98 24.16
C LEU A 100 -5.78 -22.06 23.22
N ASP A 101 -6.90 -22.63 23.65
CA ASP A 101 -8.15 -22.62 22.89
C ASP A 101 -8.70 -21.21 22.69
N MET A 102 -8.71 -20.39 23.74
CA MET A 102 -9.10 -18.98 23.63
C MET A 102 -8.16 -18.20 22.70
N LEU A 103 -6.84 -18.34 22.89
CA LEU A 103 -5.85 -17.68 22.04
C LEU A 103 -5.94 -18.11 20.57
N LEU A 104 -6.24 -19.38 20.32
CA LEU A 104 -6.43 -19.89 18.95
C LEU A 104 -7.69 -19.32 18.32
N ALA A 105 -8.76 -19.13 19.08
CA ALA A 105 -9.98 -18.48 18.61
C ALA A 105 -9.72 -17.02 18.24
N GLU A 106 -9.02 -16.27 19.09
CA GLU A 106 -8.60 -14.88 18.82
C GLU A 106 -7.70 -14.80 17.56
N ALA A 107 -6.69 -15.67 17.46
CA ALA A 107 -5.79 -15.70 16.31
C ALA A 107 -6.52 -16.06 15.00
N ARG A 108 -7.55 -16.93 15.06
CA ARG A 108 -8.41 -17.23 13.90
C ARG A 108 -9.23 -16.03 13.46
N GLU A 109 -9.78 -15.28 14.41
CA GLU A 109 -10.50 -14.05 14.10
C GLU A 109 -9.58 -13.02 13.44
N GLU A 110 -8.37 -12.83 13.98
CA GLU A 110 -7.39 -11.90 13.42
C GLU A 110 -6.93 -12.33 12.02
N THR A 111 -6.68 -13.62 11.82
CA THR A 111 -6.31 -14.16 10.50
C THR A 111 -7.42 -13.94 9.47
N GLN A 112 -8.69 -14.05 9.85
CA GLN A 112 -9.81 -13.73 8.97
C GLN A 112 -9.89 -12.24 8.62
N LYS A 113 -9.53 -11.36 9.56
CA LYS A 113 -9.45 -9.92 9.30
C LYS A 113 -8.29 -9.61 8.34
N SER A 114 -7.13 -10.21 8.56
CA SER A 114 -5.95 -10.01 7.70
C SER A 114 -6.15 -10.59 6.31
N ASP A 115 -6.84 -11.73 6.16
CA ASP A 115 -7.22 -12.31 4.86
C ASP A 115 -8.11 -11.35 4.05
N LYS A 116 -9.17 -10.81 4.68
CA LYS A 116 -10.04 -9.81 4.04
C LYS A 116 -9.29 -8.53 3.67
N ALA A 117 -8.37 -8.08 4.52
CA ALA A 117 -7.55 -6.91 4.26
C ALA A 117 -6.61 -7.14 3.06
N LEU A 118 -5.97 -8.31 3.01
CA LEU A 118 -5.11 -8.73 1.92
C LEU A 118 -5.89 -8.80 0.60
N GLU A 119 -7.06 -9.44 0.60
CA GLU A 119 -7.92 -9.53 -0.59
C GLU A 119 -8.31 -8.12 -1.10
N ALA A 120 -8.64 -7.20 -0.20
CA ALA A 120 -8.96 -5.83 -0.57
C ALA A 120 -7.77 -5.09 -1.22
N LYS A 121 -6.54 -5.30 -0.73
CA LYS A 121 -5.33 -4.74 -1.31
C LYS A 121 -5.02 -5.33 -2.68
N LEU A 122 -5.12 -6.64 -2.84
CA LEU A 122 -4.95 -7.32 -4.13
C LEU A 122 -5.95 -6.82 -5.17
N ARG A 123 -7.23 -6.68 -4.80
CA ARG A 123 -8.27 -6.11 -5.68
C ARG A 123 -7.96 -4.65 -6.06
N ALA A 124 -7.39 -3.85 -5.15
CA ALA A 124 -6.98 -2.47 -5.46
C ALA A 124 -5.85 -2.42 -6.49
N VAL A 125 -4.82 -3.27 -6.34
CA VAL A 125 -3.73 -3.42 -7.32
C VAL A 125 -4.28 -3.81 -8.68
N GLU A 126 -5.18 -4.79 -8.73
CA GLU A 126 -5.76 -5.27 -9.99
C GLU A 126 -6.58 -4.20 -10.71
N ARG A 127 -7.35 -3.38 -9.97
CA ARG A 127 -8.09 -2.25 -10.54
C ARG A 127 -7.15 -1.21 -11.15
N LEU A 128 -6.06 -0.86 -10.47
CA LEU A 128 -5.08 0.10 -10.97
C LEU A 128 -4.38 -0.42 -12.23
N ARG A 129 -3.99 -1.70 -12.24
CA ARG A 129 -3.39 -2.36 -13.43
C ARG A 129 -4.34 -2.37 -14.62
N ARG A 130 -5.63 -2.65 -14.40
CA ARG A 130 -6.66 -2.56 -15.45
C ARG A 130 -6.79 -1.14 -16.00
N GLY A 131 -6.86 -0.14 -15.13
CA GLY A 131 -6.89 1.27 -15.52
C GLY A 131 -5.69 1.68 -16.38
N LEU A 132 -4.49 1.21 -16.05
CA LEU A 132 -3.28 1.48 -16.84
C LEU A 132 -3.37 0.84 -18.23
N GLY A 133 -3.81 -0.42 -18.31
CA GLY A 133 -4.01 -1.11 -19.58
C GLY A 133 -5.09 -0.48 -20.47
N GLU A 134 -6.15 0.08 -19.88
CA GLU A 134 -7.17 0.85 -20.59
C GLU A 134 -6.63 2.16 -21.14
N GLU A 135 -5.90 2.94 -20.33
CA GLU A 135 -5.32 4.20 -20.78
C GLU A 135 -4.34 4.00 -21.94
N ILE A 136 -3.48 2.98 -21.84
CA ILE A 136 -2.56 2.62 -22.92
C ILE A 136 -3.34 2.31 -24.20
N ARG A 137 -4.39 1.48 -24.13
CA ARG A 137 -5.24 1.14 -25.29
C ARG A 137 -5.94 2.36 -25.89
N CYS A 138 -6.49 3.24 -25.06
CA CYS A 138 -7.14 4.48 -25.50
C CYS A 138 -6.14 5.43 -26.17
N GLY A 139 -4.95 5.59 -25.59
CA GLY A 139 -3.85 6.38 -26.15
C GLY A 139 -3.33 5.84 -27.48
N PHE A 140 -3.34 4.52 -27.70
CA PHE A 140 -3.06 3.92 -29.00
C PHE A 140 -4.16 4.21 -30.04
N ARG A 141 -5.45 4.08 -29.67
CA ARG A 141 -6.56 4.40 -30.61
C ARG A 141 -6.53 5.85 -31.10
N ARG A 142 -6.29 6.82 -30.20
CA ARG A 142 -6.22 8.25 -30.57
C ARG A 142 -5.05 8.58 -31.50
N ARG A 143 -3.96 7.81 -31.45
CA ARG A 143 -2.79 8.00 -32.32
C ARG A 143 -3.00 7.41 -33.72
N ASN A 144 -3.76 6.32 -33.83
CA ASN A 144 -4.04 5.66 -35.10
C ASN A 144 -5.24 6.25 -35.86
N SER A 145 -5.94 7.23 -35.28
CA SER A 145 -7.08 7.93 -35.91
C SER A 145 -6.70 9.29 -36.53
N LYS A 146 -5.39 9.58 -36.67
CA LYS A 146 -4.84 10.74 -37.35
C LYS A 146 -4.01 10.27 -38.53
#